data_AF-A0A7C1AAZ4-F1
#
_entry.id   AF-A0A7C1AAZ4-F1
#
_cell.length_a   1.000
_cell.length_b   1.000
_cell.length_c   1.000
_cell.angle_alpha   90.00
_cell.angle_beta   90.00
_cell.angle_gamma   90.00
#
_symmetry.space_group_name_H-M   'P 1'
#
loop_
_entity.id
_entity.type
_entity.pdbx_description
1 polymer ?
#
loop_
_entity_poly.entity_id
_entity_poly.type
_entity_poly.pdbx_seq_one_letter_code
_entity_poly.pdbx_strand_id
1 'polypeptide(L)'
;MIRQRKMDINRESTSIAEKILSYLLLILSAAFVIVFFIIAIKRLSYPFELEWMEGGSVDHVARVMKGLPIYCKPTLDFTPFRYAPLYYYISAGLASITGLGFIPLRLVSILSTVGCFTVIYKLLRNETNNRLMAVMGVGLFAATFPLGGSWFDLARVDMLFLFLLLCSIYVMRFYSSLSATIVAGILIWLSFITKQSALIILAPLVLYYIVRQKRRGIIFAGTILGCVLISTLIFQATSDGWYNFYIFKMGAQQHIIGKGLESFKRFFVLDLYKNLSIFVLLLIYYIIHCLKNIRNRVEAFYLLAILGVTVGTYMSRANAGGWTNTLLPIHALIAVITVLAVHRIIIDASSLKKGMSKTIPIFIYTLLLIQFTSMIYSPSPHIPTMADREAGMEFISKMRAFQGDILVPYHSYIPTMAGKKSYANHISIQDVLSRSSGAPREELAAEIRQSIAQKRFDAIIIDRPWFQNDLEIHYRKSDMVFKDNSVFLPVAGWQIRPEAVYVPR
;
A
#
# COMPACT_ATOMS: atom_id res chain seq x y z
N MET A 1 10.83 -9.41 -31.41
CA MET A 1 10.21 -9.50 -32.74
C MET A 1 9.69 -10.92 -32.93
N ILE A 2 8.44 -11.17 -32.53
CA ILE A 2 7.62 -12.31 -32.96
C ILE A 2 6.28 -11.66 -33.28
N ARG A 3 5.98 -11.54 -34.58
CA ARG A 3 4.65 -11.16 -35.07
C ARG A 3 3.68 -12.20 -34.52
N GLN A 4 2.89 -11.84 -33.50
CA GLN A 4 1.68 -12.60 -33.17
C GLN A 4 0.82 -12.66 -34.44
N ARG A 5 0.42 -13.88 -34.82
CA ARG A 5 -0.65 -14.12 -35.78
C ARG A 5 -1.79 -13.16 -35.44
N LYS A 6 -2.10 -12.25 -36.36
CA LYS A 6 -3.44 -11.68 -36.49
C LYS A 6 -4.36 -12.88 -36.76
N MET A 7 -4.89 -13.49 -35.72
CA MET A 7 -6.15 -14.20 -35.84
C MET A 7 -7.20 -13.12 -35.81
N ASP A 8 -7.52 -12.58 -36.98
CA ASP A 8 -8.81 -11.95 -37.20
C ASP A 8 -9.85 -13.05 -36.98
N ILE A 9 -10.30 -13.16 -35.73
CA ILE A 9 -11.47 -13.95 -35.39
C ILE A 9 -12.61 -13.28 -36.16
N ASN A 10 -13.04 -13.90 -37.25
CA ASN A 10 -14.34 -13.64 -37.88
C ASN A 10 -15.40 -13.86 -36.79
N ARG A 11 -15.68 -12.82 -36.00
CA ARG A 11 -16.74 -12.79 -35.01
C ARG A 11 -18.06 -12.82 -35.79
N GLU A 12 -18.61 -14.02 -35.96
CA GLU A 12 -20.06 -14.18 -36.09
C GLU A 12 -20.74 -13.27 -35.05
N SER A 13 -21.85 -12.64 -35.43
CA SER A 13 -22.48 -11.56 -34.68
C SER A 13 -22.58 -11.85 -33.17
N THR A 14 -21.81 -11.08 -32.39
CA THR A 14 -21.83 -11.08 -30.92
C THR A 14 -23.28 -10.93 -30.47
N SER A 15 -23.76 -11.82 -29.59
CA SER A 15 -25.17 -11.79 -29.18
C SER A 15 -25.51 -10.45 -28.52
N ILE A 16 -26.78 -10.02 -28.63
CA ILE A 16 -27.25 -8.78 -27.98
C ILE A 16 -27.02 -8.85 -26.46
N ALA A 17 -27.28 -10.01 -25.84
CA ALA A 17 -27.05 -10.24 -24.41
C ALA A 17 -25.58 -10.06 -24.02
N GLU A 18 -24.63 -10.64 -24.77
CA GLU A 18 -23.20 -10.49 -24.51
C GLU A 18 -22.76 -9.02 -24.61
N LYS A 19 -23.25 -8.28 -25.62
CA LYS A 19 -22.98 -6.84 -25.75
C LYS A 19 -23.50 -6.06 -24.56
N ILE A 20 -24.76 -6.26 -24.16
CA ILE A 20 -25.36 -5.60 -23.00
C ILE A 20 -24.54 -5.85 -21.73
N LEU A 21 -24.22 -7.11 -21.44
CA LEU A 21 -23.42 -7.47 -20.26
C LEU A 21 -22.04 -6.80 -20.28
N SER A 22 -21.38 -6.76 -21.44
CA SER A 22 -20.08 -6.09 -21.57
C SER A 22 -20.15 -4.58 -21.31
N TYR A 23 -21.23 -3.91 -21.74
CA TYR A 23 -21.45 -2.50 -21.45
C TYR A 23 -21.79 -2.25 -19.98
N LEU A 24 -22.58 -3.12 -19.34
CA LEU A 24 -22.85 -3.02 -17.91
C LEU A 24 -21.57 -3.15 -17.08
N LEU A 25 -20.71 -4.12 -17.42
CA LEU A 25 -19.40 -4.28 -16.78
C LEU A 25 -18.51 -3.05 -17.01
N LEU A 26 -18.54 -2.46 -18.21
CA LEU A 26 -17.80 -1.24 -18.49
C LEU A 26 -18.30 -0.06 -17.64
N ILE A 27 -19.62 0.13 -17.54
CA ILE A 27 -20.25 1.18 -16.74
C ILE A 27 -19.88 1.02 -15.27
N LEU A 28 -20.00 -0.19 -14.71
CA LEU A 28 -19.60 -0.45 -13.32
C LEU A 28 -18.11 -0.23 -13.10
N SER A 29 -17.26 -0.66 -14.04
CA SER A 29 -15.82 -0.44 -13.97
C SER A 29 -15.48 1.05 -13.93
N ALA A 30 -16.11 1.85 -14.79
CA ALA A 30 -15.96 3.30 -14.79
C ALA A 30 -16.50 3.93 -13.50
N ALA A 31 -17.65 3.45 -13.00
CA ALA A 31 -18.25 3.94 -11.76
C ALA A 31 -17.31 3.75 -10.56
N PHE A 32 -16.67 2.59 -10.40
CA PHE A 32 -15.70 2.38 -9.31
C PHE A 32 -14.51 3.34 -9.37
N VAL A 33 -13.99 3.59 -10.58
CA VAL A 33 -12.90 4.55 -10.78
C VAL A 33 -13.34 5.97 -10.43
N ILE A 34 -14.54 6.38 -10.89
CA ILE A 34 -15.11 7.71 -10.61
C ILE A 34 -15.35 7.89 -9.11
N VAL A 35 -15.98 6.90 -8.45
CA VAL A 35 -16.25 6.93 -7.00
C VAL A 35 -14.94 7.07 -6.22
N PHE A 36 -13.90 6.31 -6.58
CA PHE A 36 -12.58 6.47 -5.98
C PHE A 36 -12.04 7.90 -6.13
N PHE A 37 -12.09 8.49 -7.33
CA PHE A 37 -11.59 9.85 -7.53
C PHE A 37 -12.39 10.90 -6.75
N ILE A 38 -13.72 10.74 -6.63
CA ILE A 38 -14.55 11.61 -5.78
C ILE A 38 -14.05 11.55 -4.33
N ILE A 39 -13.82 10.35 -3.80
CA ILE A 39 -13.28 10.15 -2.44
C ILE A 39 -11.89 10.80 -2.32
N ALA A 40 -10.98 10.50 -3.24
CA ALA A 40 -9.60 11.00 -3.23
C ALA A 40 -9.54 12.53 -3.27
N ILE A 41 -10.38 13.20 -4.09
CA ILE A 41 -10.45 14.66 -4.16
C ILE A 41 -10.94 15.25 -2.82
N LYS A 42 -11.98 14.66 -2.21
CA LYS A 42 -12.48 15.12 -0.91
C LYS A 42 -11.43 14.94 0.19
N ARG A 43 -10.77 13.78 0.22
CA ARG A 43 -9.69 13.43 1.14
C ARG A 43 -8.42 14.26 0.97
N LEU A 44 -8.07 14.65 -0.26
CA LEU A 44 -6.90 15.47 -0.54
C LEU A 44 -6.96 16.82 0.21
N SER A 45 -8.15 17.42 0.26
CA SER A 45 -8.39 18.72 0.93
C SER A 45 -8.60 18.65 2.45
N TYR A 46 -8.64 17.45 3.03
CA TYR A 46 -8.83 17.27 4.47
C TYR A 46 -7.50 17.54 5.20
N PRO A 47 -7.44 18.49 6.16
CA PRO A 47 -6.17 18.99 6.68
C PRO A 47 -5.57 18.14 7.80
N PHE A 48 -6.27 17.09 8.24
CA PHE A 48 -5.83 16.19 9.31
C PHE A 48 -5.60 14.78 8.78
N GLU A 49 -5.13 13.90 9.65
CA GLU A 49 -4.84 12.51 9.34
C GLU A 49 -6.11 11.75 8.94
N LEU A 50 -6.02 11.03 7.83
CA LEU A 50 -6.97 10.03 7.36
C LEU A 50 -6.60 8.63 7.85
N GLU A 51 -5.35 8.45 8.30
CA GLU A 51 -4.78 7.22 8.83
C GLU A 51 -3.69 7.53 9.87
N TRP A 52 -3.56 6.65 10.88
CA TRP A 52 -2.81 6.89 12.12
C TRP A 52 -1.28 7.08 11.98
N MET A 53 -0.69 6.86 10.79
CA MET A 53 0.74 7.04 10.52
C MET A 53 1.03 8.20 9.57
N GLU A 54 0.01 8.90 9.05
CA GLU A 54 0.22 10.00 8.12
C GLU A 54 1.05 11.13 8.74
N GLY A 55 0.79 11.53 9.99
CA GLY A 55 1.53 12.60 10.67
C GLY A 55 3.01 12.27 10.80
N GLY A 56 3.33 11.05 11.23
CA GLY A 56 4.73 10.61 11.27
C GLY A 56 5.38 10.60 9.88
N SER A 57 4.62 10.35 8.81
CA SER A 57 5.13 10.40 7.43
C SER A 57 5.45 11.85 7.02
N VAL A 58 4.63 12.82 7.44
CA VAL A 58 4.91 14.25 7.27
C VAL A 58 6.15 14.67 8.06
N ASP A 59 6.32 14.18 9.30
CA ASP A 59 7.52 14.49 10.10
C ASP A 59 8.81 13.99 9.43
N HIS A 60 8.77 12.82 8.77
CA HIS A 60 9.90 12.33 7.97
C HIS A 60 10.22 13.26 6.80
N VAL A 61 9.19 13.75 6.10
CA VAL A 61 9.34 14.72 5.01
C VAL A 61 9.91 16.05 5.53
N ALA A 62 9.42 16.54 6.67
CA ALA A 62 9.94 17.74 7.32
C ALA A 62 11.43 17.60 7.65
N ARG A 63 11.85 16.40 8.09
CA ARG A 63 13.24 16.09 8.39
C ARG A 63 14.13 16.10 7.14
N VAL A 64 13.67 15.51 6.05
CA VAL A 64 14.34 15.57 4.73
C VAL A 64 14.50 17.01 4.26
N MET A 65 13.43 17.82 4.36
CA MET A 65 13.47 19.23 3.94
C MET A 65 14.45 20.07 4.77
N LYS A 66 14.72 19.68 6.02
CA LYS A 66 15.73 20.30 6.90
C LYS A 66 17.16 19.79 6.65
N GLY A 67 17.38 18.90 5.67
CA GLY A 67 18.69 18.29 5.41
C GLY A 67 19.15 17.33 6.49
N LEU A 68 18.24 16.86 7.35
CA LEU A 68 18.55 15.93 8.44
C LEU A 68 18.43 14.47 7.94
N PRO A 69 19.25 13.53 8.47
CA PRO A 69 19.15 12.12 8.13
C PRO A 69 17.76 11.54 8.46
N ILE A 70 17.19 10.77 7.53
CA ILE A 70 15.93 10.03 7.74
C ILE A 70 16.09 8.94 8.81
N TYR A 71 17.27 8.32 8.89
CA TYR A 71 17.59 7.31 9.89
C TYR A 71 18.60 7.88 10.88
N CYS A 72 18.29 7.76 12.16
CA CYS A 72 19.14 8.17 13.27
C CYS A 72 18.79 7.34 14.51
N LYS A 73 19.56 7.50 15.59
CA LYS A 73 19.25 6.88 16.88
C LYS A 73 17.80 7.18 17.31
N PRO A 74 17.03 6.20 17.80
CA PRO A 74 15.69 6.45 18.31
C PRO A 74 15.76 7.35 19.55
N THR A 75 14.96 8.40 19.54
CA THR A 75 14.77 9.33 20.66
C THR A 75 13.31 9.72 20.78
N LEU A 76 12.92 10.33 21.90
CA LEU A 76 11.59 10.94 22.04
C LEU A 76 11.38 12.09 21.04
N ASP A 77 12.45 12.82 20.70
CA ASP A 77 12.39 13.92 19.73
C ASP A 77 12.11 13.41 18.29
N PHE A 78 12.73 12.31 17.88
CA PHE A 78 12.42 11.66 16.60
C PHE A 78 12.82 10.19 16.61
N THR A 79 11.93 9.33 16.11
CA THR A 79 12.20 7.91 15.86
C THR A 79 11.77 7.56 14.43
N PRO A 80 12.68 7.07 13.58
CA PRO A 80 12.36 6.65 12.21
C PRO A 80 11.34 5.50 12.14
N PHE A 81 10.52 5.52 11.09
CA PHE A 81 9.72 4.37 10.68
C PHE A 81 10.60 3.32 9.98
N ARG A 82 10.16 2.06 10.03
CA ARG A 82 10.78 0.93 9.31
C ARG A 82 10.46 0.87 7.82
N TYR A 83 10.26 2.02 7.19
CA TYR A 83 10.06 2.11 5.74
C TYR A 83 11.31 2.63 5.06
N ALA A 84 11.52 2.15 3.84
CA ALA A 84 12.61 2.58 3.00
C ALA A 84 12.33 4.02 2.46
N PRO A 85 13.37 4.76 2.04
CA PRO A 85 13.30 6.22 2.09
C PRO A 85 12.71 6.90 0.85
N LEU A 86 12.51 6.20 -0.27
CA LEU A 86 12.18 6.84 -1.56
C LEU A 86 10.91 7.70 -1.51
N TYR A 87 9.87 7.20 -0.85
CA TYR A 87 8.60 7.92 -0.73
C TYR A 87 8.75 9.27 -0.03
N TYR A 88 9.56 9.33 1.04
CA TYR A 88 9.79 10.57 1.78
C TYR A 88 10.59 11.57 0.95
N TYR A 89 11.60 11.13 0.19
CA TYR A 89 12.36 12.01 -0.69
C TYR A 89 11.52 12.58 -1.85
N ILE A 90 10.71 11.75 -2.51
CA ILE A 90 9.80 12.22 -3.57
C ILE A 90 8.77 13.19 -2.98
N SER A 91 8.21 12.87 -1.82
CA SER A 91 7.24 13.74 -1.16
C SER A 91 7.86 15.04 -0.68
N ALA A 92 9.11 15.04 -0.22
CA ALA A 92 9.85 16.26 0.12
C ALA A 92 10.11 17.16 -1.10
N GLY A 93 10.43 16.56 -2.26
CA GLY A 93 10.57 17.29 -3.51
C GLY A 93 9.28 17.95 -3.97
N LEU A 94 8.12 17.38 -3.66
CA LEU A 94 6.82 18.02 -3.92
C LEU A 94 6.46 19.04 -2.82
N ALA A 95 6.74 18.73 -1.56
CA ALA A 95 6.49 19.62 -0.42
C ALA A 95 7.33 20.90 -0.47
N SER A 96 8.49 20.90 -1.12
CA SER A 96 9.26 22.13 -1.37
C SER A 96 8.53 23.12 -2.29
N ILE A 97 7.57 22.65 -3.09
CA ILE A 97 6.76 23.47 -3.99
C ILE A 97 5.40 23.79 -3.36
N THR A 98 4.74 22.80 -2.75
CA THR A 98 3.37 22.95 -2.23
C THR A 98 3.31 23.39 -0.76
N GLY A 99 4.44 23.42 -0.06
CA GLY A 99 4.51 23.52 1.39
C GLY A 99 4.42 22.16 2.10
N LEU A 100 4.96 22.11 3.32
CA LEU A 100 4.90 20.94 4.19
C LEU A 100 3.47 20.70 4.70
N GLY A 101 2.99 19.47 4.60
CA GLY A 101 1.68 19.04 5.09
C GLY A 101 1.25 17.72 4.47
N PHE A 102 0.00 17.32 4.65
CA PHE A 102 -0.53 16.05 4.12
C PHE A 102 -0.68 16.03 2.59
N ILE A 103 -1.01 17.18 1.97
CA ILE A 103 -1.30 17.31 0.54
C ILE A 103 -0.19 16.74 -0.36
N PRO A 104 1.10 17.13 -0.24
CA PRO A 104 2.15 16.60 -1.11
C PRO A 104 2.26 15.08 -1.05
N LEU A 105 2.20 14.50 0.15
CA LEU A 105 2.30 13.05 0.33
C LEU A 105 1.10 12.32 -0.29
N ARG A 106 -0.13 12.80 -0.05
CA ARG A 106 -1.34 12.24 -0.67
C ARG A 106 -1.33 12.37 -2.18
N LEU A 107 -0.81 13.48 -2.72
CA LEU A 107 -0.70 13.67 -4.16
C LEU A 107 0.26 12.65 -4.79
N VAL A 108 1.39 12.34 -4.15
CA VAL A 108 2.29 11.26 -4.60
C VAL A 108 1.55 9.93 -4.67
N SER A 109 0.73 9.61 -3.67
CA SER A 109 -0.04 8.37 -3.63
C SER A 109 -1.15 8.33 -4.70
N ILE A 110 -1.89 9.42 -4.87
CA ILE A 110 -2.94 9.54 -5.91
C ILE A 110 -2.31 9.40 -7.31
N LEU A 111 -1.20 10.10 -7.59
CA LEU A 111 -0.49 9.99 -8.86
C LEU A 111 0.05 8.56 -9.09
N SER A 112 0.53 7.91 -8.03
CA SER A 112 0.96 6.51 -8.09
C SER A 112 -0.22 5.57 -8.38
N THR A 113 -1.40 5.83 -7.82
CA THR A 113 -2.64 5.10 -8.14
C THR A 113 -3.06 5.27 -9.59
N VAL A 114 -3.00 6.49 -10.14
CA VAL A 114 -3.21 6.73 -11.58
C VAL A 114 -2.17 5.95 -12.40
N GLY A 115 -0.92 5.92 -11.94
CA GLY A 115 0.14 5.09 -12.51
C GLY A 115 -0.22 3.60 -12.53
N CYS A 116 -0.68 3.05 -11.41
CA CYS A 116 -1.16 1.66 -11.31
C CYS A 116 -2.28 1.37 -12.31
N PHE A 117 -3.31 2.22 -12.37
CA PHE A 117 -4.41 2.09 -13.34
C PHE A 117 -3.88 2.09 -14.79
N THR A 118 -2.96 3.00 -15.09
CA THR A 118 -2.34 3.11 -16.42
C THR A 118 -1.56 1.86 -16.79
N VAL A 119 -0.77 1.30 -15.87
CA VAL A 119 0.02 0.10 -16.12
C VAL A 119 -0.86 -1.14 -16.25
N ILE A 120 -1.87 -1.30 -15.37
CA ILE A 120 -2.86 -2.39 -15.47
C ILE A 120 -3.57 -2.33 -16.82
N TYR A 121 -4.04 -1.15 -17.22
CA TYR A 121 -4.67 -0.94 -18.53
C TYR A 121 -3.73 -1.34 -19.67
N LYS A 122 -2.49 -0.83 -19.68
CA LYS A 122 -1.51 -1.12 -20.74
C LYS A 122 -1.15 -2.60 -20.80
N LEU A 123 -0.97 -3.24 -19.65
CA LEU A 123 -0.67 -4.67 -19.56
C LEU A 123 -1.81 -5.48 -20.19
N LEU A 124 -3.05 -5.27 -19.74
CA LEU A 124 -4.21 -5.99 -20.23
C LEU A 124 -4.53 -5.68 -21.69
N ARG A 125 -4.36 -4.43 -22.12
CA ARG A 125 -4.56 -4.03 -23.52
C ARG A 125 -3.57 -4.75 -24.43
N ASN A 126 -2.31 -4.89 -24.00
CA ASN A 126 -1.28 -5.56 -24.78
C ASN A 126 -1.43 -7.10 -24.78
N GLU A 127 -1.89 -7.70 -23.68
CA GLU A 127 -2.16 -9.15 -23.66
C GLU A 127 -3.40 -9.54 -24.47
N THR A 128 -4.49 -8.77 -24.34
CA THR A 128 -5.80 -9.17 -24.87
C THR A 128 -6.15 -8.53 -26.21
N ASN A 129 -5.43 -7.47 -26.60
CA ASN A 129 -5.81 -6.57 -27.69
C ASN A 129 -7.26 -6.04 -27.59
N ASN A 130 -7.83 -5.97 -26.38
CA ASN A 130 -9.21 -5.54 -26.12
C ASN A 130 -9.27 -4.39 -25.10
N ARG A 131 -9.83 -3.23 -25.51
CA ARG A 131 -9.90 -2.03 -24.66
C ARG A 131 -10.89 -2.21 -23.52
N LEU A 132 -12.01 -2.89 -23.78
CA LEU A 132 -13.04 -3.13 -22.77
C LEU A 132 -12.49 -3.99 -21.63
N MET A 133 -11.80 -5.08 -21.97
CA MET A 133 -11.11 -5.94 -20.99
C MET A 133 -10.06 -5.17 -20.17
N ALA A 134 -9.32 -4.26 -20.81
CA ALA A 134 -8.36 -3.41 -20.12
C ALA A 134 -9.03 -2.45 -19.12
N VAL A 135 -10.13 -1.78 -19.51
CA VAL A 135 -10.91 -0.93 -18.60
C VAL A 135 -11.53 -1.75 -17.47
N MET A 136 -12.03 -2.95 -17.77
CA MET A 136 -12.56 -3.86 -16.74
C MET A 136 -11.51 -4.19 -15.68
N GLY A 137 -10.27 -4.49 -16.07
CA GLY A 137 -9.20 -4.74 -15.09
C GLY A 137 -8.85 -3.54 -14.22
N VAL A 138 -8.92 -2.32 -14.77
CA VAL A 138 -8.77 -1.10 -13.98
C VAL A 138 -9.92 -0.95 -12.99
N GLY A 139 -11.16 -1.13 -13.44
CA GLY A 139 -12.35 -1.08 -12.60
C GLY A 139 -12.35 -2.12 -11.49
N LEU A 140 -11.90 -3.35 -11.79
CA LEU A 140 -11.71 -4.42 -10.81
C LEU A 140 -10.74 -4.01 -9.71
N PHE A 141 -9.59 -3.43 -10.08
CA PHE A 141 -8.64 -2.97 -9.09
C PHE A 141 -9.21 -1.80 -8.27
N ALA A 142 -9.88 -0.83 -8.90
CA ALA A 142 -10.55 0.27 -8.21
C ALA A 142 -11.64 -0.21 -7.24
N ALA A 143 -12.39 -1.26 -7.60
CA ALA A 143 -13.39 -1.87 -6.73
C ALA A 143 -12.79 -2.46 -5.45
N THR A 144 -11.49 -2.80 -5.44
CA THR A 144 -10.81 -3.31 -4.24
C THR A 144 -10.40 -2.21 -3.25
N PHE A 145 -10.69 -0.93 -3.52
CA PHE A 145 -10.31 0.19 -2.65
C PHE A 145 -10.70 0.00 -1.17
N PRO A 146 -11.97 -0.33 -0.82
CA PRO A 146 -12.34 -0.59 0.57
C PRO A 146 -11.66 -1.85 1.14
N LEU A 147 -11.51 -2.89 0.32
CA LEU A 147 -10.88 -4.15 0.72
C LEU A 147 -9.39 -3.98 1.02
N GLY A 148 -8.72 -3.07 0.32
CA GLY A 148 -7.36 -2.62 0.61
C GLY A 148 -7.27 -1.67 1.81
N GLY A 149 -8.36 -1.44 2.55
CA GLY A 149 -8.42 -0.55 3.71
C GLY A 149 -8.62 0.92 3.37
N SER A 150 -8.94 1.28 2.13
CA SER A 150 -9.01 2.67 1.65
C SER A 150 -7.64 3.36 1.53
N TRP A 151 -6.62 2.64 1.03
CA TRP A 151 -5.21 3.07 1.04
C TRP A 151 -4.72 3.81 -0.22
N PHE A 152 -5.54 3.94 -1.26
CA PHE A 152 -5.07 4.36 -2.58
C PHE A 152 -4.59 5.83 -2.64
N ASP A 153 -4.97 6.65 -1.66
CA ASP A 153 -4.76 8.09 -1.66
C ASP A 153 -4.10 8.63 -0.38
N LEU A 154 -3.78 7.74 0.58
CA LEU A 154 -3.19 8.12 1.86
C LEU A 154 -1.73 8.57 1.70
N ALA A 155 -1.25 9.42 2.61
CA ALA A 155 0.13 9.88 2.75
C ALA A 155 1.07 8.75 3.24
N ARG A 156 1.09 7.64 2.50
CA ARG A 156 1.73 6.37 2.81
C ARG A 156 2.45 5.81 1.58
N VAL A 157 3.44 4.95 1.82
CA VAL A 157 4.38 4.45 0.79
C VAL A 157 3.77 3.48 -0.23
N ASP A 158 2.58 2.94 0.05
CA ASP A 158 2.10 1.70 -0.57
C ASP A 158 1.83 1.80 -2.07
N MET A 159 1.19 2.87 -2.54
CA MET A 159 0.82 3.00 -3.95
C MET A 159 2.02 3.30 -4.83
N LEU A 160 3.01 4.06 -4.34
CA LEU A 160 4.28 4.27 -5.05
C LEU A 160 5.03 2.95 -5.22
N PHE A 161 5.11 2.15 -4.14
CA PHE A 161 5.71 0.83 -4.16
C PHE A 161 5.05 -0.07 -5.22
N LEU A 162 3.71 -0.13 -5.23
CA LEU A 162 2.94 -0.95 -6.15
C LEU A 162 3.08 -0.48 -7.60
N PHE A 163 3.07 0.83 -7.84
CA PHE A 163 3.26 1.40 -9.17
C PHE A 163 4.61 0.99 -9.78
N LEU A 164 5.69 1.17 -9.03
CA LEU A 164 7.04 0.78 -9.46
C LEU A 164 7.17 -0.72 -9.71
N LEU A 165 6.54 -1.54 -8.86
CA LEU A 165 6.47 -2.98 -9.02
C LEU A 165 5.76 -3.37 -10.33
N LEU A 166 4.57 -2.81 -10.59
CA LEU A 166 3.80 -3.06 -11.80
C LEU A 166 4.55 -2.59 -13.06
N CYS A 167 5.20 -1.43 -13.01
CA CYS A 167 6.04 -0.93 -14.09
C CYS A 167 7.13 -1.93 -14.48
N SER A 168 7.82 -2.52 -13.50
CA SER A 168 8.83 -3.54 -13.80
C SER A 168 8.21 -4.80 -14.41
N ILE A 169 7.11 -5.31 -13.85
CA ILE A 169 6.40 -6.48 -14.39
C ILE A 169 6.01 -6.22 -15.85
N TYR A 170 5.49 -5.04 -16.15
CA TYR A 170 5.14 -4.61 -17.51
C TYR A 170 6.37 -4.58 -18.44
N VAL A 171 7.46 -3.95 -18.01
CA VAL A 171 8.70 -3.87 -18.81
C VAL A 171 9.25 -5.27 -19.09
N MET A 172 9.34 -6.13 -18.06
CA MET A 172 9.78 -7.53 -18.20
C MET A 172 8.88 -8.33 -19.13
N ARG A 173 7.57 -8.07 -19.12
CA ARG A 173 6.62 -8.84 -19.93
C ARG A 173 6.73 -8.54 -21.43
N PHE A 174 6.87 -7.26 -21.80
CA PHE A 174 6.74 -6.82 -23.20
C PHE A 174 8.05 -6.44 -23.87
N TYR A 175 9.10 -6.14 -23.10
CA TYR A 175 10.37 -5.69 -23.63
C TYR A 175 11.48 -6.69 -23.33
N SER A 176 12.42 -6.77 -24.27
CA SER A 176 13.42 -7.84 -24.29
C SER A 176 14.83 -7.29 -24.57
N SER A 177 14.97 -5.98 -24.78
CA SER A 177 16.29 -5.37 -24.93
C SER A 177 17.08 -5.42 -23.63
N LEU A 178 18.40 -5.28 -23.75
CA LEU A 178 19.28 -5.16 -22.60
C LEU A 178 18.89 -3.95 -21.72
N SER A 179 18.67 -2.79 -22.35
CA SER A 179 18.25 -1.57 -21.67
C SER A 179 16.94 -1.76 -20.91
N ALA A 180 15.96 -2.46 -21.48
CA ALA A 180 14.71 -2.77 -20.79
C ALA A 180 14.92 -3.68 -19.57
N THR A 181 15.87 -4.62 -19.65
CA THR A 181 16.22 -5.48 -18.51
C THR A 181 16.83 -4.67 -17.36
N ILE A 182 17.71 -3.71 -17.69
CA ILE A 182 18.31 -2.78 -16.70
C ILE A 182 17.21 -1.88 -16.11
N VAL A 183 16.35 -1.29 -16.94
CA VAL A 183 15.24 -0.45 -16.48
C VAL A 183 14.31 -1.22 -15.55
N ALA A 184 13.95 -2.46 -15.87
CA ALA A 184 13.18 -3.31 -14.97
C ALA A 184 13.91 -3.51 -13.62
N GLY A 185 15.22 -3.78 -13.65
CA GLY A 185 16.02 -3.94 -12.43
C GLY A 185 16.03 -2.69 -11.55
N ILE A 186 16.18 -1.52 -12.17
CA ILE A 186 16.11 -0.22 -11.50
C ILE A 186 14.71 0.00 -10.90
N LEU A 187 13.64 -0.29 -11.64
CA LEU A 187 12.26 -0.16 -11.14
C LEU A 187 12.01 -1.05 -9.90
N ILE A 188 12.61 -2.24 -9.83
CA ILE A 188 12.52 -3.10 -8.64
C ILE A 188 13.36 -2.59 -7.50
N TRP A 189 14.54 -2.08 -7.77
CA TRP A 189 15.30 -1.38 -6.74
C TRP A 189 14.51 -0.19 -6.19
N LEU A 190 13.92 0.66 -7.04
CA LEU A 190 13.07 1.78 -6.61
C LEU A 190 11.86 1.31 -5.79
N SER A 191 11.21 0.21 -6.20
CA SER A 191 10.12 -0.42 -5.45
C SER A 191 10.61 -0.91 -4.08
N PHE A 192 11.80 -1.54 -4.01
CA PHE A 192 12.43 -1.98 -2.77
C PHE A 192 12.78 -0.83 -1.82
N ILE A 193 13.39 0.25 -2.35
CA ILE A 193 13.70 1.44 -1.54
C ILE A 193 12.45 2.29 -1.23
N THR A 194 11.26 1.85 -1.65
CA THR A 194 9.96 2.31 -1.14
C THR A 194 9.41 1.37 -0.07
N LYS A 195 9.41 0.06 -0.36
CA LYS A 195 8.94 -1.00 0.56
C LYS A 195 9.69 -2.30 0.29
N GLN A 196 10.29 -2.87 1.35
CA GLN A 196 11.23 -4.00 1.24
C GLN A 196 10.60 -5.26 0.64
N SER A 197 9.28 -5.42 0.73
CA SER A 197 8.52 -6.56 0.20
C SER A 197 8.68 -6.79 -1.30
N ALA A 198 9.13 -5.78 -2.06
CA ALA A 198 9.34 -5.88 -3.51
C ALA A 198 10.25 -7.06 -3.91
N LEU A 199 11.33 -7.30 -3.16
CA LEU A 199 12.30 -8.36 -3.49
C LEU A 199 11.70 -9.75 -3.31
N ILE A 200 10.93 -9.97 -2.24
CA ILE A 200 10.25 -11.25 -1.99
C ILE A 200 9.25 -11.54 -3.11
N ILE A 201 8.48 -10.51 -3.50
CA ILE A 201 7.44 -10.64 -4.53
C ILE A 201 8.02 -11.05 -5.88
N LEU A 202 9.23 -10.62 -6.23
CA LEU A 202 9.82 -10.90 -7.54
C LEU A 202 10.91 -11.96 -7.56
N ALA A 203 11.28 -12.53 -6.42
CA ALA A 203 12.26 -13.60 -6.36
C ALA A 203 11.95 -14.75 -7.35
N PRO A 204 10.69 -15.24 -7.49
CA PRO A 204 10.38 -16.29 -8.47
C PRO A 204 10.60 -15.86 -9.93
N LEU A 205 10.33 -14.59 -10.25
CA LEU A 205 10.57 -14.06 -11.59
C LEU A 205 12.07 -13.89 -11.87
N VAL A 206 12.86 -13.41 -10.90
CA VAL A 206 14.33 -13.34 -11.02
C VAL A 206 14.90 -14.73 -11.35
N LEU A 207 14.52 -15.75 -10.58
CA LEU A 207 14.97 -17.13 -10.78
C LEU A 207 14.63 -17.65 -12.19
N TYR A 208 13.42 -17.38 -12.66
CA TYR A 208 13.03 -17.77 -14.01
C TYR A 208 13.86 -17.13 -15.10
N TYR A 209 14.17 -15.83 -14.98
CA TYR A 209 15.03 -15.18 -15.95
C TYR A 209 16.45 -15.73 -15.90
N ILE A 210 16.98 -16.11 -14.74
CA ILE A 210 18.29 -16.76 -14.62
C ILE A 210 18.29 -18.13 -15.31
N VAL A 211 17.26 -18.94 -15.11
CA VAL A 211 17.19 -20.31 -15.65
C VAL A 211 16.86 -20.32 -17.15
N ARG A 212 15.86 -19.55 -17.58
CA ARG A 212 15.34 -19.59 -18.97
C ARG A 212 15.97 -18.56 -19.89
N GLN A 213 16.59 -17.51 -19.35
CA GLN A 213 17.16 -16.39 -20.09
C GLN A 213 18.47 -15.89 -19.46
N LYS A 214 19.41 -16.81 -19.20
CA LYS A 214 20.64 -16.62 -18.40
C LYS A 214 21.27 -15.23 -18.47
N ARG A 215 21.59 -14.73 -19.67
CA ARG A 215 22.18 -13.38 -19.85
C ARG A 215 21.30 -12.26 -19.27
N ARG A 216 20.00 -12.28 -19.56
CA ARG A 216 19.06 -11.28 -19.02
C ARG A 216 18.85 -11.48 -17.53
N GLY A 217 18.75 -12.71 -17.06
CA GLY A 217 18.64 -13.01 -15.62
C GLY A 217 19.81 -12.49 -14.82
N ILE A 218 21.04 -12.70 -15.29
CA ILE A 218 22.26 -12.18 -14.64
C ILE A 218 22.25 -10.65 -14.62
N ILE A 219 21.88 -10.00 -15.72
CA ILE A 219 21.87 -8.53 -15.78
C ILE A 219 20.77 -7.94 -14.89
N PHE A 220 19.60 -8.54 -14.90
CA PHE A 220 18.48 -8.14 -14.04
C PHE A 220 18.86 -8.28 -12.56
N ALA A 221 19.34 -9.45 -12.16
CA ALA A 221 19.79 -9.71 -10.79
C ALA A 221 20.96 -8.81 -10.39
N GLY A 222 21.96 -8.66 -11.27
CA GLY A 222 23.12 -7.80 -11.06
C GLY A 222 22.76 -6.32 -10.91
N THR A 223 21.78 -5.83 -11.69
CA THR A 223 21.26 -4.46 -11.55
C THR A 223 20.59 -4.27 -10.19
N ILE A 224 19.70 -5.20 -9.80
CA ILE A 224 19.01 -5.13 -8.50
C ILE A 224 20.04 -5.17 -7.36
N LEU A 225 20.93 -6.17 -7.36
CA LEU A 225 21.93 -6.36 -6.31
C LEU A 225 22.90 -5.17 -6.24
N GLY A 226 23.38 -4.68 -7.38
CA GLY A 226 24.26 -3.52 -7.44
C GLY A 226 23.59 -2.26 -6.86
N CYS A 227 22.37 -1.95 -7.28
CA CYS A 227 21.65 -0.80 -6.76
C CYS A 227 21.29 -0.95 -5.28
N VAL A 228 20.82 -2.12 -4.83
CA VAL A 228 20.53 -2.40 -3.42
C VAL A 228 21.79 -2.25 -2.57
N LEU A 229 22.92 -2.83 -3.00
CA LEU A 229 24.19 -2.74 -2.28
C LEU A 229 24.66 -1.28 -2.18
N ILE A 230 24.73 -0.56 -3.30
CA ILE A 230 25.17 0.84 -3.33
C ILE A 230 24.28 1.71 -2.44
N SER A 231 22.95 1.62 -2.59
CA SER A 231 22.02 2.41 -1.77
C SER A 231 22.11 2.04 -0.28
N THR A 232 22.29 0.75 0.05
CA THR A 232 22.48 0.30 1.43
C THR A 232 23.77 0.87 2.02
N LEU A 233 24.88 0.84 1.28
CA LEU A 233 26.16 1.41 1.74
C LEU A 233 26.05 2.92 1.97
N ILE A 234 25.40 3.65 1.06
CA ILE A 234 25.18 5.09 1.20
C ILE A 234 24.34 5.39 2.44
N PHE A 235 23.19 4.72 2.61
CA PHE A 235 22.34 4.98 3.77
C PHE A 235 22.98 4.50 5.07
N GLN A 236 23.74 3.40 5.05
CA GLN A 236 24.47 2.94 6.23
C GLN A 236 25.53 3.96 6.67
N ALA A 237 26.31 4.50 5.73
CA ALA A 237 27.33 5.50 6.03
C ALA A 237 26.74 6.84 6.48
N THR A 238 25.68 7.31 5.83
CA THR A 238 25.04 8.61 6.14
C THR A 238 24.14 8.58 7.38
N SER A 239 23.91 7.40 7.97
CA SER A 239 23.05 7.22 9.14
C SER A 239 23.79 6.71 10.37
N ASP A 240 25.13 6.71 10.38
CA ASP A 240 25.94 6.11 11.46
C ASP A 240 25.50 4.67 11.80
N GLY A 241 25.07 3.94 10.78
CA GLY A 241 24.62 2.56 10.87
C GLY A 241 23.17 2.32 11.27
N TRP A 242 22.39 3.38 11.53
CA TRP A 242 20.98 3.27 11.91
C TRP A 242 20.10 2.75 10.78
N TYR A 243 20.48 2.91 9.51
CA TYR A 243 19.76 2.33 8.38
C TYR A 243 19.57 0.81 8.54
N ASN A 244 20.66 0.09 8.82
CA ASN A 244 20.60 -1.36 9.01
C ASN A 244 19.73 -1.75 10.22
N PHE A 245 19.73 -0.96 11.28
CA PHE A 245 18.87 -1.18 12.44
C PHE A 245 17.39 -1.19 12.06
N TYR A 246 16.90 -0.12 11.42
CA TYR A 246 15.48 0.02 11.08
C TYR A 246 15.03 -0.89 9.95
N ILE A 247 15.84 -1.02 8.89
CA ILE A 247 15.41 -1.70 7.65
C ILE A 247 15.60 -3.22 7.71
N PHE A 248 16.65 -3.71 8.37
CA PHE A 248 16.97 -5.13 8.39
C PHE A 248 16.86 -5.74 9.80
N LYS A 249 17.50 -5.17 10.83
CA LYS A 249 17.58 -5.79 12.16
C LYS A 249 16.21 -5.91 12.83
N MET A 250 15.43 -4.83 12.85
CA MET A 250 14.06 -4.86 13.40
C MET A 250 13.10 -5.71 12.54
N GLY A 251 13.41 -5.89 11.25
CA GLY A 251 12.69 -6.79 10.35
C GLY A 251 13.00 -8.26 10.62
N ALA A 252 14.22 -8.60 11.02
CA ALA A 252 14.61 -9.98 11.33
C ALA A 252 13.96 -10.50 12.62
N GLN A 253 13.62 -9.63 13.57
CA GLN A 253 12.94 -9.97 14.82
C GLN A 253 11.41 -10.07 14.66
N GLN A 254 10.93 -10.38 13.45
CA GLN A 254 9.51 -10.49 13.11
C GLN A 254 8.86 -11.67 13.84
N HIS A 255 7.86 -11.37 14.66
CA HIS A 255 6.93 -12.35 15.18
C HIS A 255 5.78 -12.52 14.18
N ILE A 256 5.50 -13.77 13.79
CA ILE A 256 4.32 -14.12 12.98
C ILE A 256 3.10 -14.07 13.92
N ILE A 257 2.05 -13.32 13.56
CA ILE A 257 0.81 -13.28 14.35
C ILE A 257 0.01 -14.56 14.06
N GLY A 258 -0.42 -15.24 15.13
CA GLY A 258 -1.23 -16.46 15.03
C GLY A 258 -0.40 -17.69 14.66
N LYS A 259 -0.78 -18.86 15.21
CA LYS A 259 -0.24 -20.15 14.75
C LYS A 259 -0.56 -20.28 13.26
N GLY A 260 0.37 -20.81 12.45
CA GLY A 260 0.32 -20.70 10.97
C GLY A 260 -1.04 -20.95 10.29
N LEU A 261 -1.89 -21.82 10.85
CA LEU A 261 -3.24 -22.08 10.37
C LEU A 261 -4.21 -20.88 10.48
N GLU A 262 -4.13 -20.07 11.54
CA GLU A 262 -4.98 -18.90 11.73
C GLU A 262 -4.65 -17.81 10.72
N SER A 263 -3.36 -17.48 10.57
CA SER A 263 -2.87 -16.55 9.55
C SER A 263 -3.19 -17.04 8.13
N PHE A 264 -3.09 -18.35 7.88
CA PHE A 264 -3.50 -18.95 6.61
C PHE A 264 -5.01 -18.76 6.34
N LYS A 265 -5.87 -19.10 7.30
CA LYS A 265 -7.33 -18.92 7.18
C LYS A 265 -7.70 -17.45 6.98
N ARG A 266 -7.08 -16.54 7.74
CA ARG A 266 -7.30 -15.10 7.60
C ARG A 266 -7.00 -14.62 6.18
N PHE A 267 -5.84 -14.98 5.65
CA PHE A 267 -5.44 -14.54 4.30
C PHE A 267 -6.30 -15.20 3.21
N PHE A 268 -6.33 -16.53 3.13
CA PHE A 268 -6.96 -17.20 2.00
C PHE A 268 -8.49 -17.20 2.06
N VAL A 269 -9.08 -17.29 3.25
CA VAL A 269 -10.54 -17.37 3.41
C VAL A 269 -11.15 -15.99 3.60
N LEU A 270 -10.67 -15.21 4.58
CA LEU A 270 -11.31 -13.94 4.95
C LEU A 270 -10.91 -12.80 4.02
N ASP A 271 -9.61 -12.62 3.76
CA ASP A 271 -9.13 -11.51 2.94
C ASP A 271 -9.42 -11.78 1.44
N LEU A 272 -9.26 -13.02 0.96
CA LEU A 272 -9.46 -13.39 -0.45
C LEU A 272 -10.85 -14.00 -0.76
N TYR A 273 -11.10 -15.25 -0.38
CA TYR A 273 -12.27 -15.99 -0.86
C TYR A 273 -13.62 -15.35 -0.50
N LYS A 274 -13.78 -14.87 0.74
CA LYS A 274 -15.04 -14.27 1.21
C LYS A 274 -15.48 -13.07 0.37
N ASN A 275 -14.52 -12.24 -0.07
CA ASN A 275 -14.81 -10.99 -0.76
C ASN A 275 -14.66 -11.10 -2.29
N LEU A 276 -13.86 -12.04 -2.78
CA LEU A 276 -13.43 -12.15 -4.18
C LEU A 276 -13.65 -13.57 -4.75
N SER A 277 -14.66 -14.30 -4.29
CA SER A 277 -14.87 -15.73 -4.58
C SER A 277 -14.82 -16.07 -6.07
N ILE A 278 -15.53 -15.32 -6.91
CA ILE A 278 -15.56 -15.54 -8.37
C ILE A 278 -14.19 -15.27 -8.99
N PHE A 279 -13.47 -14.26 -8.50
CA PHE A 279 -12.11 -13.97 -8.98
C PHE A 279 -11.09 -15.01 -8.53
N VAL A 280 -11.25 -15.57 -7.33
CA VAL A 280 -10.42 -16.68 -6.84
C VAL A 280 -10.63 -17.93 -7.69
N LEU A 281 -11.87 -18.24 -8.10
CA LEU A 281 -12.13 -19.35 -9.02
C LEU A 281 -11.48 -19.13 -10.39
N LEU A 282 -11.55 -17.92 -10.93
CA LEU A 282 -10.89 -17.56 -12.19
C LEU A 282 -9.36 -17.57 -12.07
N LEU A 283 -8.81 -17.19 -10.92
CA LEU A 283 -7.40 -17.30 -10.60
C LEU A 283 -6.96 -18.77 -10.60
N ILE A 284 -7.70 -19.66 -9.93
CA ILE A 284 -7.43 -21.11 -9.91
C ILE A 284 -7.48 -21.69 -11.33
N TYR A 285 -8.51 -21.36 -12.11
CA TYR A 285 -8.60 -21.76 -13.52
C TYR A 285 -7.36 -21.32 -14.31
N TYR A 286 -6.93 -20.07 -14.15
CA TYR A 286 -5.77 -19.55 -14.88
C TYR A 286 -4.45 -20.19 -14.42
N ILE A 287 -4.30 -20.50 -13.13
CA ILE A 287 -3.15 -21.27 -12.62
C ILE A 287 -3.10 -22.64 -13.29
N ILE A 288 -4.24 -23.35 -13.35
CA ILE A 288 -4.32 -24.67 -14.01
C ILE A 288 -3.96 -24.56 -15.49
N HIS A 289 -4.47 -23.53 -16.17
CA HIS A 289 -4.11 -23.23 -17.57
C HIS A 289 -2.61 -23.00 -17.73
N CYS A 290 -2.01 -22.20 -16.85
CA CYS A 290 -0.57 -21.93 -16.89
C CYS A 290 0.27 -23.19 -16.64
N LEU A 291 -0.14 -24.02 -15.69
CA LEU A 291 0.55 -25.28 -15.37
C LEU A 291 0.52 -26.26 -16.55
N LYS A 292 -0.63 -26.41 -17.21
CA LYS A 292 -0.76 -27.23 -18.43
C LYS A 292 0.12 -26.73 -19.57
N ASN A 293 0.36 -25.42 -19.62
CA ASN A 293 1.10 -24.75 -20.69
C ASN A 293 2.46 -24.20 -20.24
N ILE A 294 3.07 -24.76 -19.19
CA ILE A 294 4.29 -24.23 -18.55
C ILE A 294 5.50 -24.10 -19.50
N ARG A 295 5.49 -24.85 -20.61
CA ARG A 295 6.52 -24.74 -21.66
C ARG A 295 6.43 -23.42 -22.42
N ASN A 296 5.27 -22.78 -22.45
CA ASN A 296 5.07 -21.44 -23.00
C ASN A 296 5.67 -20.39 -22.05
N ARG A 297 6.50 -19.50 -22.60
CA ARG A 297 7.19 -18.46 -21.82
C ARG A 297 6.24 -17.50 -21.12
N VAL A 298 5.12 -17.16 -21.75
CA VAL A 298 4.11 -16.24 -21.20
C VAL A 298 3.42 -16.84 -19.99
N GLU A 299 3.02 -18.09 -20.10
CA GLU A 299 2.31 -18.81 -19.03
C GLU A 299 3.22 -19.08 -17.84
N ALA A 300 4.48 -19.44 -18.09
CA ALA A 300 5.48 -19.57 -17.03
C ALA A 300 5.75 -18.23 -16.31
N PHE A 301 5.78 -17.12 -17.06
CA PHE A 301 5.94 -15.78 -16.48
C PHE A 301 4.78 -15.45 -15.53
N TYR A 302 3.54 -15.62 -15.96
CA TYR A 302 2.38 -15.32 -15.11
C TYR A 302 2.26 -16.26 -13.92
N LEU A 303 2.55 -17.56 -14.07
CA LEU A 303 2.54 -18.48 -12.94
C LEU A 303 3.51 -18.06 -11.84
N LEU A 304 4.70 -17.60 -12.20
CA LEU A 304 5.71 -17.16 -11.25
C LEU A 304 5.42 -15.77 -10.67
N ALA A 305 4.81 -14.87 -11.45
CA ALA A 305 4.27 -13.63 -10.94
C ALA A 305 3.18 -13.91 -9.89
N ILE A 306 2.27 -14.86 -10.16
CA ILE A 306 1.23 -15.29 -9.22
C ILE A 306 1.86 -15.85 -7.95
N LEU A 307 2.82 -16.77 -8.08
CA LEU A 307 3.51 -17.36 -6.94
C LEU A 307 4.18 -16.29 -6.08
N GLY A 308 4.97 -15.41 -6.69
CA GLY A 308 5.73 -14.38 -5.98
C GLY A 308 4.85 -13.35 -5.29
N VAL A 309 3.84 -12.82 -5.99
CA VAL A 309 2.89 -11.86 -5.39
C VAL A 309 2.11 -12.52 -4.26
N THR A 310 1.63 -13.75 -4.44
CA THR A 310 0.84 -14.45 -3.41
C THR A 310 1.69 -14.70 -2.15
N VAL A 311 2.90 -15.26 -2.31
CA VAL A 311 3.80 -15.54 -1.18
C VAL A 311 4.23 -14.24 -0.49
N GLY A 312 4.67 -13.22 -1.24
CA GLY A 312 5.11 -11.95 -0.67
C GLY A 312 4.00 -11.19 0.04
N THR A 313 2.77 -11.23 -0.49
CA THR A 313 1.59 -10.62 0.14
C THR A 313 1.19 -11.40 1.40
N TYR A 314 1.16 -12.73 1.35
CA TYR A 314 0.87 -13.58 2.50
C TYR A 314 1.85 -13.33 3.64
N MET A 315 3.16 -13.33 3.37
CA MET A 315 4.19 -13.05 4.37
C MET A 315 4.00 -11.66 4.99
N SER A 316 3.76 -10.64 4.15
CA SER A 316 3.52 -9.27 4.61
C SER A 316 2.26 -9.16 5.48
N ARG A 317 1.21 -9.92 5.16
CA ARG A 317 -0.06 -9.93 5.89
C ARG A 317 -0.01 -10.73 7.20
N ALA A 318 0.75 -11.82 7.24
CA ALA A 318 0.94 -12.66 8.42
C ALA A 318 1.87 -12.03 9.48
N ASN A 319 2.69 -11.06 9.06
CA ASN A 319 3.61 -10.36 9.94
C ASN A 319 2.89 -9.51 10.99
N ALA A 320 3.44 -9.49 12.22
CA ALA A 320 3.02 -8.52 13.21
C ALA A 320 3.21 -7.09 12.69
N GLY A 321 2.15 -6.30 12.71
CA GLY A 321 2.09 -4.95 12.12
C GLY A 321 1.57 -4.89 10.67
N GLY A 322 1.30 -6.03 10.04
CA GLY A 322 0.65 -6.09 8.73
C GLY A 322 -0.84 -5.73 8.80
N TRP A 323 -1.26 -4.70 8.06
CA TRP A 323 -2.66 -4.30 7.93
C TRP A 323 -3.25 -4.71 6.57
N THR A 324 -4.47 -4.29 6.26
CA THR A 324 -5.15 -4.62 4.98
C THR A 324 -4.45 -4.02 3.76
N ASN A 325 -3.66 -2.95 3.93
CA ASN A 325 -2.83 -2.37 2.86
C ASN A 325 -1.80 -3.36 2.28
N THR A 326 -1.42 -4.41 3.01
CA THR A 326 -0.50 -5.42 2.48
C THR A 326 -1.14 -6.25 1.37
N LEU A 327 -2.47 -6.21 1.21
CA LEU A 327 -3.24 -6.93 0.18
C LEU A 327 -3.20 -6.24 -1.19
N LEU A 328 -2.72 -5.00 -1.28
CA LEU A 328 -2.74 -4.23 -2.54
C LEU A 328 -2.06 -4.94 -3.72
N PRO A 329 -0.90 -5.61 -3.56
CA PRO A 329 -0.28 -6.36 -4.66
C PRO A 329 -1.13 -7.53 -5.15
N ILE A 330 -1.74 -8.30 -4.24
CA ILE A 330 -2.59 -9.44 -4.64
C ILE A 330 -3.90 -8.96 -5.28
N HIS A 331 -4.46 -7.83 -4.85
CA HIS A 331 -5.63 -7.22 -5.50
C HIS A 331 -5.31 -6.80 -6.94
N ALA A 332 -4.16 -6.14 -7.17
CA ALA A 332 -3.72 -5.76 -8.51
C ALA A 332 -3.48 -6.99 -9.41
N LEU A 333 -2.85 -8.03 -8.87
CA LEU A 333 -2.66 -9.29 -9.58
C LEU A 333 -4.00 -9.94 -9.94
N ILE A 334 -4.91 -10.09 -8.97
CA ILE A 334 -6.22 -10.70 -9.19
C ILE A 334 -6.97 -9.95 -10.30
N ALA A 335 -6.98 -8.61 -10.26
CA ALA A 335 -7.61 -7.80 -11.31
C ALA A 335 -7.04 -8.10 -12.71
N VAL A 336 -5.73 -8.26 -12.84
CA VAL A 336 -5.08 -8.63 -14.09
C VAL A 336 -5.42 -10.07 -14.49
N ILE A 337 -5.22 -11.04 -13.60
CA ILE A 337 -5.38 -12.46 -13.89
C ILE A 337 -6.84 -12.81 -14.18
N THR A 338 -7.81 -12.20 -13.50
CA THR A 338 -9.23 -12.36 -13.80
C THR A 338 -9.53 -12.00 -15.26
N VAL A 339 -9.00 -10.88 -15.76
CA VAL A 339 -9.22 -10.49 -17.16
C VAL A 339 -8.51 -11.43 -18.13
N LEU A 340 -7.30 -11.89 -17.83
CA LEU A 340 -6.59 -12.86 -18.66
C LEU A 340 -7.30 -14.22 -18.70
N ALA A 341 -7.83 -14.68 -17.56
CA ALA A 341 -8.65 -15.89 -17.46
C ALA A 341 -9.90 -15.78 -18.35
N VAL A 342 -10.64 -14.67 -18.22
CA VAL A 342 -11.85 -14.41 -19.02
C VAL A 342 -11.53 -14.35 -20.51
N HIS A 343 -10.46 -13.65 -20.89
CA HIS A 343 -10.00 -13.57 -22.27
C HIS A 343 -9.69 -14.97 -22.83
N ARG A 344 -8.98 -15.80 -22.05
CA ARG A 344 -8.65 -17.17 -22.44
C ARG A 344 -9.89 -18.04 -22.60
N ILE A 345 -10.81 -18.01 -21.63
CA ILE A 345 -12.07 -18.76 -21.68
C ILE A 345 -12.87 -18.42 -22.94
N ILE A 346 -12.96 -17.14 -23.29
CA ILE A 346 -13.69 -16.68 -24.48
C ILE A 346 -13.01 -17.16 -25.77
N ILE A 347 -11.68 -17.11 -25.85
CA ILE A 347 -10.94 -17.65 -27.01
C ILE A 347 -11.19 -19.15 -27.14
N ASP A 348 -11.05 -19.91 -26.05
CA ASP A 348 -11.23 -21.37 -26.09
C ASP A 348 -12.68 -21.74 -26.46
N ALA A 349 -13.67 -21.00 -25.93
CA ALA A 349 -15.08 -21.18 -26.26
C ALA A 349 -15.40 -20.93 -27.75
N SER A 350 -14.65 -20.07 -28.43
CA SER A 350 -14.87 -19.79 -29.86
C SER A 350 -14.60 -21.00 -30.77
N SER A 351 -13.87 -22.00 -30.27
CA SER A 351 -13.58 -23.26 -30.98
C SER A 351 -14.62 -24.37 -30.74
N LEU A 352 -15.60 -24.13 -29.86
CA LEU A 352 -16.65 -25.09 -29.51
C LEU A 352 -17.87 -24.98 -30.43
N LYS A 353 -18.81 -25.94 -30.31
CA LYS A 353 -20.10 -25.94 -31.05
C LYS A 353 -20.82 -24.58 -30.90
N LYS A 354 -21.51 -24.16 -31.97
CA LYS A 354 -22.12 -22.82 -32.15
C LYS A 354 -23.03 -22.34 -31.00
N GLY A 355 -23.69 -23.24 -30.28
CA GLY A 355 -24.47 -22.90 -29.08
C GLY A 355 -23.59 -22.55 -27.88
N MET A 356 -22.57 -23.37 -27.60
CA MET A 356 -21.65 -23.18 -26.47
C MET A 356 -20.75 -21.95 -26.64
N SER A 357 -20.36 -21.63 -27.88
CA SER A 357 -19.53 -20.46 -28.17
C SER A 357 -20.21 -19.13 -27.82
N LYS A 358 -21.55 -19.09 -27.76
CA LYS A 358 -22.34 -17.92 -27.33
C LYS A 358 -22.70 -17.95 -25.85
N THR A 359 -23.00 -19.12 -25.28
CA THR A 359 -23.44 -19.24 -23.88
C THR A 359 -22.30 -18.98 -22.89
N ILE A 360 -21.06 -19.40 -23.19
CA ILE A 360 -19.93 -19.26 -22.26
C ILE A 360 -19.58 -17.79 -21.98
N PRO A 361 -19.40 -16.90 -22.98
CA PRO A 361 -19.15 -15.48 -22.72
C PRO A 361 -20.26 -14.82 -21.88
N ILE A 362 -21.52 -15.12 -22.18
CA ILE A 362 -22.67 -14.63 -21.41
C ILE A 362 -22.56 -15.07 -19.95
N PHE A 363 -22.35 -16.37 -19.71
CA PHE A 363 -22.22 -16.92 -18.37
C PHE A 363 -21.08 -16.26 -17.57
N ILE A 364 -19.90 -16.14 -18.17
CA ILE A 364 -18.75 -15.52 -17.52
C ILE A 364 -18.99 -14.03 -17.23
N TYR A 365 -19.56 -13.27 -18.17
CA TYR A 365 -19.89 -11.87 -17.93
C TYR A 365 -20.97 -11.70 -16.86
N THR A 366 -21.95 -12.60 -16.77
CA THR A 366 -22.92 -12.62 -15.68
C THR A 366 -22.25 -12.88 -14.33
N LEU A 367 -21.32 -13.83 -14.23
CA LEU A 367 -20.56 -14.07 -12.99
C LEU A 367 -19.73 -12.84 -12.59
N LEU A 368 -19.05 -12.20 -13.54
CA LEU A 368 -18.34 -10.96 -13.26
C LEU A 368 -19.29 -9.86 -12.80
N LEU A 369 -20.47 -9.73 -13.42
CA LEU A 369 -21.45 -8.72 -13.06
C LEU A 369 -21.94 -8.92 -11.61
N ILE A 370 -22.19 -10.17 -11.21
CA ILE A 370 -22.54 -10.54 -9.83
C ILE A 370 -21.42 -10.12 -8.87
N GLN A 371 -20.16 -10.44 -9.18
CA GLN A 371 -19.03 -10.10 -8.33
C GLN A 371 -18.76 -8.59 -8.26
N PHE A 372 -18.91 -7.84 -9.36
CA PHE A 372 -18.80 -6.38 -9.34
C PHE A 372 -19.91 -5.76 -8.50
N THR A 373 -21.14 -6.27 -8.63
CA THR A 373 -22.30 -5.77 -7.89
C THR A 373 -22.15 -6.03 -6.39
N SER A 374 -21.60 -7.18 -5.98
CA SER A 374 -21.35 -7.49 -4.56
C SER A 374 -20.26 -6.61 -3.93
N MET A 375 -19.45 -5.92 -4.75
CA MET A 375 -18.40 -5.02 -4.31
C MET A 375 -18.83 -3.55 -4.30
N ILE A 376 -20.09 -3.22 -4.65
CA ILE A 376 -20.58 -1.84 -4.58
C ILE A 376 -20.51 -1.36 -3.13
N TYR A 377 -19.92 -0.18 -2.92
CA TYR A 377 -19.74 0.42 -1.60
C TYR A 377 -20.21 1.88 -1.59
N SER A 378 -20.65 2.35 -0.42
CA SER A 378 -20.96 3.77 -0.21
C SER A 378 -19.67 4.57 -0.06
N PRO A 379 -19.53 5.74 -0.72
CA PRO A 379 -18.37 6.60 -0.53
C PRO A 379 -18.34 7.29 0.85
N SER A 380 -19.49 7.45 1.51
CA SER A 380 -19.63 8.27 2.72
C SER A 380 -18.72 7.83 3.88
N PRO A 381 -18.60 6.53 4.23
CA PRO A 381 -17.72 6.09 5.33
C PRO A 381 -16.24 6.35 5.07
N HIS A 382 -15.88 6.66 3.82
CA HIS A 382 -14.51 6.94 3.42
C HIS A 382 -14.22 8.44 3.40
N ILE A 383 -15.18 9.33 3.66
CA ILE A 383 -14.96 10.79 3.56
C ILE A 383 -15.14 11.39 4.96
N PRO A 384 -14.14 12.10 5.51
CA PRO A 384 -14.30 12.78 6.79
C PRO A 384 -15.42 13.82 6.72
N THR A 385 -16.16 13.96 7.80
CA THR A 385 -17.28 14.90 7.91
C THR A 385 -16.81 16.33 8.16
N MET A 386 -17.73 17.29 8.02
CA MET A 386 -17.46 18.67 8.44
C MET A 386 -17.26 18.79 9.95
N ALA A 387 -17.97 17.98 10.75
CA ALA A 387 -17.79 17.92 12.19
C ALA A 387 -16.38 17.43 12.58
N ASP A 388 -15.82 16.45 11.84
CA ASP A 388 -14.43 16.01 12.03
C ASP A 388 -13.45 17.17 11.79
N ARG A 389 -13.68 17.95 10.73
CA ARG A 389 -12.84 19.11 10.41
C ARG A 389 -12.93 20.16 11.51
N GLU A 390 -14.12 20.50 11.98
CA GLU A 390 -14.33 21.47 13.05
C GLU A 390 -13.69 21.02 14.37
N ALA A 391 -13.87 19.76 14.74
CA ALA A 391 -13.24 19.17 15.92
C ALA A 391 -11.71 19.24 15.85
N GLY A 392 -11.10 18.93 14.70
CA GLY A 392 -9.66 19.06 14.52
C GLY A 392 -9.16 20.50 14.65
N MET A 393 -9.92 21.47 14.15
CA MET A 393 -9.59 22.90 14.28
C MET A 393 -9.73 23.40 15.72
N GLU A 394 -10.76 22.95 16.44
CA GLU A 394 -10.91 23.19 17.87
C GLU A 394 -9.72 22.59 18.64
N PHE A 395 -9.31 21.37 18.29
CA PHE A 395 -8.18 20.70 18.91
C PHE A 395 -6.87 21.48 18.73
N ILE A 396 -6.57 21.94 17.51
CA ILE A 396 -5.43 22.86 17.25
C ILE A 396 -5.52 24.11 18.13
N SER A 397 -6.70 24.71 18.24
CA SER A 397 -6.91 25.94 19.01
C SER A 397 -6.64 25.72 20.51
N LYS A 398 -7.07 24.58 21.06
CA LYS A 398 -6.75 24.18 22.44
C LYS A 398 -5.24 24.00 22.65
N MET A 399 -4.55 23.37 21.70
CA MET A 399 -3.09 23.17 21.80
C MET A 399 -2.29 24.47 21.77
N ARG A 400 -2.77 25.49 21.04
CA ARG A 400 -2.15 26.83 21.02
C ARG A 400 -2.18 27.54 22.37
N ALA A 401 -3.11 27.18 23.26
CA ALA A 401 -3.25 27.81 24.56
C ALA A 401 -2.13 27.44 25.55
N PHE A 402 -1.50 26.26 25.39
CA PHE A 402 -0.33 25.88 26.19
C PHE A 402 0.86 26.78 25.84
N GLN A 403 1.71 27.11 26.81
CA GLN A 403 2.87 27.98 26.58
C GLN A 403 4.10 27.16 26.18
N GLY A 404 4.36 26.06 26.89
CA GLY A 404 5.45 25.13 26.66
C GLY A 404 5.17 24.08 25.58
N ASP A 405 6.01 23.06 25.61
CA ASP A 405 5.95 21.92 24.69
C ASP A 405 4.81 20.97 25.07
N ILE A 406 4.21 20.37 24.04
CA ILE A 406 3.14 19.37 24.19
C ILE A 406 3.55 18.07 23.49
N LEU A 407 3.24 16.93 24.11
CA LEU A 407 3.51 15.62 23.54
C LEU A 407 2.19 14.97 23.09
N VAL A 408 2.06 14.74 21.79
CA VAL A 408 0.87 14.09 21.19
C VAL A 408 1.35 12.91 20.32
N PRO A 409 1.76 11.79 20.95
CA PRO A 409 2.57 10.78 20.26
C PRO A 409 1.79 10.08 19.14
N TYR A 410 0.47 9.94 19.26
CA TYR A 410 -0.36 9.31 18.22
C TYR A 410 -0.61 10.22 17.01
N HIS A 411 -0.42 11.53 17.16
CA HIS A 411 -0.73 12.55 16.15
C HIS A 411 0.43 13.53 15.98
N SER A 412 1.63 13.00 15.74
CA SER A 412 2.90 13.72 15.87
C SER A 412 3.01 15.03 15.06
N TYR A 413 2.36 15.10 13.89
CA TYR A 413 2.39 16.31 13.07
C TYR A 413 1.40 17.41 13.53
N ILE A 414 0.31 17.04 14.22
CA ILE A 414 -0.73 18.00 14.62
C ILE A 414 -0.17 19.13 15.51
N PRO A 415 0.72 18.88 16.51
CA PRO A 415 1.40 19.94 17.26
C PRO A 415 2.10 20.98 16.36
N THR A 416 2.72 20.56 15.25
CA THR A 416 3.36 21.48 14.29
C THR A 416 2.35 22.46 13.70
N MET A 417 1.12 22.01 13.42
CA MET A 417 0.03 22.88 12.93
C MET A 417 -0.46 23.88 13.98
N ALA A 418 -0.25 23.58 15.26
CA ALA A 418 -0.48 24.48 16.39
C ALA A 418 0.74 25.40 16.69
N GLY A 419 1.82 25.34 15.88
CA GLY A 419 3.04 26.12 16.12
C GLY A 419 3.92 25.54 17.23
N LYS A 420 3.72 24.26 17.59
CA LYS A 420 4.47 23.54 18.62
C LYS A 420 5.50 22.61 17.99
N LYS A 421 6.47 22.18 18.80
CA LYS A 421 7.44 21.15 18.39
C LYS A 421 6.74 19.80 18.21
N SER A 422 7.11 19.07 17.15
CA SER A 422 6.72 17.68 16.93
C SER A 422 7.74 16.72 17.57
N TYR A 423 7.26 15.57 18.01
CA TYR A 423 8.01 14.50 18.67
C TYR A 423 7.75 13.16 17.96
N ALA A 424 8.51 12.13 18.33
CA ALA A 424 8.43 10.82 17.70
C ALA A 424 6.99 10.23 17.71
N ASN A 425 6.56 9.75 16.56
CA ASN A 425 5.25 9.11 16.38
C ASN A 425 5.18 7.80 17.18
N HIS A 426 4.03 7.53 17.79
CA HIS A 426 3.78 6.37 18.65
C HIS A 426 4.14 5.05 17.99
N ILE A 427 3.81 4.85 16.71
CA ILE A 427 4.11 3.57 16.02
C ILE A 427 5.61 3.34 15.90
N SER A 428 6.39 4.40 15.67
CA SER A 428 7.85 4.32 15.58
C SER A 428 8.47 3.97 16.93
N ILE A 429 7.98 4.59 18.02
CA ILE A 429 8.37 4.29 19.40
C ILE A 429 8.02 2.83 19.73
N GLN A 430 6.76 2.44 19.48
CA GLN A 430 6.26 1.10 19.75
C GLN A 430 7.05 0.04 18.98
N ASP A 431 7.42 0.31 17.73
CA ASP A 431 8.27 -0.58 16.95
C ASP A 431 9.62 -0.79 17.63
N VAL A 432 10.28 0.25 18.13
CA VAL A 432 11.55 0.12 18.86
C VAL A 432 11.35 -0.65 20.17
N LEU A 433 10.32 -0.31 20.95
CA LEU A 433 10.08 -0.95 22.25
C LEU A 433 9.69 -2.42 22.13
N SER A 434 8.98 -2.81 21.06
CA SER A 434 8.46 -4.18 20.88
C SER A 434 9.31 -5.07 19.96
N ARG A 435 10.09 -4.49 19.05
CA ARG A 435 10.84 -5.22 18.00
C ARG A 435 12.35 -4.96 18.04
N SER A 436 12.86 -4.44 19.15
CA SER A 436 14.29 -4.33 19.38
C SER A 436 14.68 -4.76 20.80
N SER A 437 15.98 -4.92 21.00
CA SER A 437 16.58 -5.36 22.26
C SER A 437 17.87 -4.58 22.54
N GLY A 438 18.26 -4.54 23.81
CA GLY A 438 19.45 -3.84 24.30
C GLY A 438 19.30 -2.33 24.33
N ALA A 439 20.43 -1.63 24.24
CA ALA A 439 20.54 -0.20 24.46
C ALA A 439 19.49 0.67 23.73
N PRO A 440 19.18 0.51 22.43
CA PRO A 440 18.20 1.38 21.75
C PRO A 440 16.79 1.33 22.37
N ARG A 441 16.38 0.17 22.88
CA ARG A 441 15.09 -0.01 23.55
C ARG A 441 15.12 0.58 24.96
N GLU A 442 16.16 0.25 25.72
CA GLU A 442 16.30 0.63 27.12
C GLU A 442 16.47 2.14 27.28
N GLU A 443 17.33 2.74 26.45
CA GLU A 443 17.59 4.19 26.45
C GLU A 443 16.35 4.99 26.03
N LEU A 444 15.64 4.57 24.97
CA LEU A 444 14.39 5.24 24.56
C LEU A 444 13.33 5.15 25.65
N ALA A 445 13.14 3.98 26.26
CA ALA A 445 12.18 3.81 27.35
C ALA A 445 12.56 4.67 28.57
N ALA A 446 13.85 4.73 28.91
CA ALA A 446 14.35 5.55 30.00
C ALA A 446 14.17 7.05 29.72
N GLU A 447 14.47 7.52 28.51
CA GLU A 447 14.28 8.91 28.09
C GLU A 447 12.81 9.34 28.21
N ILE A 448 11.87 8.49 27.79
CA ILE A 448 10.43 8.75 27.90
C ILE A 448 10.02 8.86 29.37
N ARG A 449 10.38 7.88 30.20
CA ARG A 449 10.06 7.89 31.64
C ARG A 449 10.66 9.09 32.33
N GLN A 450 11.91 9.42 32.03
CA GLN A 450 12.59 10.59 32.59
C GLN A 450 11.90 11.90 32.18
N SER A 451 11.52 12.04 30.91
CA SER A 451 10.80 13.23 30.42
C SER A 451 9.43 13.39 31.09
N ILE A 452 8.74 12.28 31.36
CA ILE A 452 7.49 12.28 32.15
C ILE A 452 7.80 12.67 33.60
N ALA A 453 8.78 12.04 34.25
CA ALA A 453 9.13 12.31 35.64
C ALA A 453 9.55 13.77 35.89
N GLN A 454 10.27 14.36 34.94
CA GLN A 454 10.72 15.75 34.96
C GLN A 454 9.63 16.75 34.58
N LYS A 455 8.40 16.30 34.27
CA LYS A 455 7.29 17.15 33.84
C LYS A 455 7.67 18.06 32.65
N ARG A 456 8.42 17.51 31.68
CA ARG A 456 8.95 18.26 30.52
C ARG A 456 7.87 18.92 29.66
N PHE A 457 6.65 18.38 29.66
CA PHE A 457 5.56 18.82 28.79
C PHE A 457 4.46 19.50 29.60
N ASP A 458 3.94 20.61 29.08
CA ASP A 458 2.77 21.29 29.63
C ASP A 458 1.52 20.41 29.52
N ALA A 459 1.46 19.59 28.48
CA ALA A 459 0.45 18.57 28.31
C ALA A 459 0.97 17.35 27.54
N ILE A 460 0.47 16.17 27.93
CA ILE A 460 0.64 14.92 27.20
C ILE A 460 -0.76 14.43 26.80
N ILE A 461 -1.00 14.27 25.50
CA ILE A 461 -2.32 13.93 24.95
C ILE A 461 -2.23 12.57 24.27
N ILE A 462 -3.00 11.60 24.76
CA ILE A 462 -2.92 10.20 24.32
C ILE A 462 -4.28 9.63 23.91
N ASP A 463 -4.23 8.67 23.01
CA ASP A 463 -5.41 7.96 22.46
C ASP A 463 -5.69 6.65 23.20
N ARG A 464 -4.64 6.05 23.77
CA ARG A 464 -4.63 4.76 24.45
C ARG A 464 -3.63 4.79 25.61
N PRO A 465 -3.73 3.88 26.59
CA PRO A 465 -2.77 3.80 27.68
C PRO A 465 -1.33 3.69 27.18
N TRP A 466 -0.47 4.59 27.64
CA TRP A 466 0.93 4.71 27.19
C TRP A 466 1.78 5.24 28.35
N PHE A 467 2.70 4.42 28.88
CA PHE A 467 3.45 4.71 30.11
C PHE A 467 2.54 5.15 31.28
N GLN A 468 1.41 4.45 31.45
CA GLN A 468 0.31 4.83 32.35
C GLN A 468 0.78 5.07 33.79
N ASN A 469 1.57 4.15 34.34
CA ASN A 469 2.06 4.25 35.72
C ASN A 469 2.91 5.52 35.91
N ASP A 470 3.83 5.80 34.98
CA ASP A 470 4.67 6.99 35.02
C ASP A 470 3.81 8.27 34.90
N LEU A 471 2.82 8.27 33.99
CA LEU A 471 1.89 9.40 33.81
C LEU A 471 1.06 9.68 35.07
N GLU A 472 0.48 8.66 35.71
CA GLU A 472 -0.42 8.84 36.86
C GLU A 472 0.31 9.36 38.10
N ILE A 473 1.61 9.05 38.23
CA ILE A 473 2.48 9.56 39.29
C ILE A 473 2.78 11.05 39.10
N HIS A 474 3.14 11.47 37.88
CA HIS A 474 3.70 12.81 37.64
C HIS A 474 2.70 13.82 37.03
N TYR A 475 1.65 13.34 36.39
CA TYR A 475 0.61 14.12 35.74
C TYR A 475 -0.78 13.75 36.31
N ARG A 476 -1.72 14.68 36.20
CA ARG A 476 -3.14 14.45 36.48
C ARG A 476 -3.92 14.48 35.17
N LYS A 477 -4.91 13.59 35.06
CA LYS A 477 -5.84 13.59 33.94
C LYS A 477 -6.74 14.83 34.01
N SER A 478 -6.85 15.55 32.91
CA SER A 478 -7.71 16.72 32.72
C SER A 478 -8.97 16.33 31.93
N ASP A 479 -9.74 17.32 31.46
CA ASP A 479 -10.99 17.12 30.73
C ASP A 479 -10.80 16.38 29.40
N MET A 480 -11.92 15.84 28.89
CA MET A 480 -11.95 15.17 27.59
C MET A 480 -11.54 16.13 26.46
N VAL A 481 -10.83 15.59 25.46
CA VAL A 481 -10.39 16.39 24.31
C VAL A 481 -11.59 16.87 23.47
N PHE A 482 -12.56 15.99 23.25
CA PHE A 482 -13.78 16.25 22.49
C PHE A 482 -15.01 15.94 23.33
N LYS A 483 -16.07 16.75 23.19
CA LYS A 483 -17.38 16.49 23.82
C LYS A 483 -18.16 15.42 23.07
N ASP A 484 -18.09 15.43 21.74
CA ASP A 484 -18.68 14.42 20.88
C ASP A 484 -17.69 13.25 20.68
N ASN A 485 -18.17 12.03 20.90
CA ASN A 485 -17.36 10.83 20.76
C ASN A 485 -17.29 10.25 19.35
N SER A 486 -18.07 10.81 18.43
CA SER A 486 -18.14 10.37 17.03
C SER A 486 -17.21 11.13 16.08
N VAL A 487 -16.59 12.23 16.55
CA VAL A 487 -15.76 13.10 15.72
C VAL A 487 -14.27 12.81 15.84
N PHE A 488 -13.54 13.26 14.81
CA PHE A 488 -12.09 13.22 14.67
C PHE A 488 -11.50 11.81 14.62
N LEU A 489 -12.24 10.88 14.03
CA LEU A 489 -11.76 9.52 13.74
C LEU A 489 -11.19 9.45 12.32
N PRO A 490 -10.02 8.82 12.10
CA PRO A 490 -9.46 8.66 10.77
C PRO A 490 -10.34 7.72 9.93
N VAL A 491 -10.69 8.08 8.70
CA VAL A 491 -11.57 7.27 7.82
C VAL A 491 -10.88 6.06 7.16
N ALA A 492 -9.60 5.83 7.46
CA ALA A 492 -8.85 4.67 7.05
C ALA A 492 -8.00 4.15 8.20
N GLY A 493 -7.86 2.83 8.24
CA GLY A 493 -6.98 2.21 9.20
C GLY A 493 -7.51 2.13 10.64
N TRP A 494 -6.60 2.16 11.61
CA TRP A 494 -6.87 2.13 13.02
C TRP A 494 -7.62 3.39 13.45
N GLN A 495 -8.87 3.19 13.86
CA GLN A 495 -9.79 4.22 14.32
C GLN A 495 -9.39 4.68 15.74
N ILE A 496 -8.38 5.53 15.82
CA ILE A 496 -7.89 6.15 17.06
C ILE A 496 -7.90 7.66 16.95
N ARG A 497 -8.08 8.31 18.10
CA ARG A 497 -8.14 9.77 18.22
C ARG A 497 -7.68 10.19 19.63
N PRO A 498 -7.37 11.46 19.85
CA PRO A 498 -7.05 11.98 21.18
C PRO A 498 -8.19 11.73 22.17
N GLU A 499 -7.92 11.02 23.27
CA GLU A 499 -8.94 10.66 24.28
C GLU A 499 -8.66 11.34 25.63
N ALA A 500 -7.40 11.37 26.07
CA ALA A 500 -7.03 11.85 27.40
C ALA A 500 -5.94 12.93 27.34
N VAL A 501 -6.15 14.02 28.08
CA VAL A 501 -5.15 15.07 28.33
C VAL A 501 -4.57 14.88 29.73
N TYR A 502 -3.26 14.84 29.83
CA TYR A 502 -2.51 14.80 31.08
C TYR A 502 -1.76 16.11 31.25
N VAL A 503 -1.95 16.77 32.39
CA VAL A 503 -1.24 18.02 32.75
C VAL A 503 -0.41 17.79 34.01
N PRO A 504 0.75 18.45 34.18
CA PRO A 504 1.61 18.26 35.34
C PRO A 504 0.85 18.41 36.67
N ARG A 505 1.12 17.49 37.62
CA ARG A 505 0.55 17.58 38.98
C ARG A 505 1.02 18.80 39.73
#